data_AF-A0A952BHE3-F1
#
_entry.id   AF-A0A952BHE3-F1
#
_cell.length_a   1.000
_cell.length_b   1.000
_cell.length_c   1.000
_cell.angle_alpha   90.00
_cell.angle_beta   90.00
_cell.angle_gamma   90.00
#
_symmetry.space_group_name_H-M   'P 1'
#
loop_
_entity.id
_entity.type
_entity.pdbx_description
1 polymer ?
#
loop_
_entity_poly.entity_id
_entity_poly.type
_entity_poly.pdbx_seq_one_letter_code
_entity_poly.pdbx_strand_id
1 'polypeptide(L)'
;MKKLKKLLRQTKTGLHEYIVRGDELVKDNPDNYIVPDANQILIDIDGEGQYTLFNERLEILEEFYEFEYSVKPSSSGVPHRHVSVIFRCEFTVPEKLFLQSFLASDHMRDIMSFVQFQAGDKIPILLRKVTDG
;
A
#
# COMPACT_ATOMS: atom_id res chain seq x y z
N MET A 1 13.62 -22.25 -4.89
CA MET A 1 12.56 -22.53 -5.90
C MET A 1 11.87 -23.91 -5.80
N LYS A 2 11.82 -24.60 -4.64
CA LYS A 2 11.20 -25.95 -4.53
C LYS A 2 9.99 -26.06 -3.56
N LYS A 3 9.44 -24.95 -3.08
CA LYS A 3 8.29 -24.92 -2.15
C LYS A 3 7.06 -24.18 -2.68
N LEU A 4 6.96 -23.97 -3.99
CA LEU A 4 5.82 -23.30 -4.63
C LEU A 4 5.10 -24.26 -5.61
N LYS A 5 4.71 -25.44 -5.12
CA LYS A 5 3.95 -26.44 -5.90
C LYS A 5 2.78 -27.03 -5.12
N LYS A 6 2.15 -26.24 -4.26
CA LYS A 6 0.87 -26.63 -3.66
C LYS A 6 -0.23 -25.71 -4.19
N LEU A 7 -1.32 -26.35 -4.58
CA LEU A 7 -2.66 -25.88 -4.95
C LEU A 7 -2.83 -24.42 -5.42
N LEU A 8 -2.80 -24.23 -6.74
CA LEU A 8 -3.52 -23.12 -7.37
C LEU A 8 -4.94 -23.62 -7.69
N ARG A 9 -5.96 -23.10 -7.02
CA ARG A 9 -7.35 -23.17 -7.51
C ARG A 9 -7.70 -21.80 -8.09
N GLN A 10 -8.36 -21.83 -9.23
CA GLN A 10 -8.87 -20.64 -9.89
C GLN A 10 -10.12 -20.17 -9.14
N THR A 11 -10.13 -18.92 -8.71
CA THR A 11 -11.34 -18.26 -8.22
C THR A 11 -12.20 -17.81 -9.40
N LYS A 12 -13.49 -17.51 -9.16
CA LYS A 12 -14.42 -17.01 -10.20
C LYS A 12 -13.94 -15.72 -10.90
N THR A 13 -12.98 -15.01 -10.30
CA THR A 13 -12.35 -13.79 -10.83
C THR A 13 -11.10 -14.06 -11.68
N GLY A 14 -10.67 -15.32 -11.83
CA GLY A 14 -9.43 -15.69 -12.52
C GLY A 14 -8.16 -15.49 -11.67
N LEU A 15 -8.29 -15.05 -10.42
CA LEU A 15 -7.18 -14.82 -9.50
C LEU A 15 -6.77 -16.11 -8.77
N HIS A 16 -5.47 -16.25 -8.49
CA HIS A 16 -4.93 -17.39 -7.75
C HIS A 16 -5.32 -17.34 -6.27
N GLU A 17 -5.73 -18.48 -5.69
CA GLU A 17 -6.16 -18.67 -4.27
C GLU A 17 -5.14 -18.26 -3.18
N TYR A 18 -3.98 -17.67 -3.52
CA TYR A 18 -2.92 -17.28 -2.59
C TYR A 18 -2.99 -15.82 -2.13
N ILE A 19 -4.14 -15.17 -2.29
CA ILE A 19 -4.31 -13.79 -1.86
C ILE A 19 -4.64 -13.81 -0.36
N VAL A 20 -3.62 -13.59 0.46
CA VAL A 20 -3.81 -13.29 1.88
C VAL A 20 -4.66 -12.02 1.97
N ARG A 21 -5.81 -12.08 2.64
CA ARG A 21 -6.72 -10.92 2.77
C ARG A 21 -6.22 -10.00 3.89
N GLY A 22 -6.21 -8.71 3.64
CA GLY A 22 -5.81 -7.69 4.59
C GLY A 22 -6.75 -7.62 5.79
N ASP A 23 -8.06 -7.84 5.61
CA ASP A 23 -9.01 -7.92 6.73
C ASP A 23 -8.67 -9.06 7.71
N GLU A 24 -8.23 -10.21 7.21
CA GLU A 24 -7.74 -11.33 8.02
C GLU A 24 -6.41 -10.99 8.71
N LEU A 25 -5.46 -10.39 8.00
CA LEU A 25 -4.16 -9.98 8.57
C LEU A 25 -4.32 -9.01 9.73
N VAL A 26 -5.15 -7.98 9.54
CA VAL A 26 -5.42 -6.95 10.55
C VAL A 26 -6.19 -7.56 11.73
N LYS A 27 -7.12 -8.49 11.48
CA LYS A 27 -7.82 -9.19 12.56
C LYS A 27 -6.88 -10.04 13.42
N ASP A 28 -5.95 -10.76 12.79
CA ASP A 28 -5.04 -11.67 13.50
C ASP A 28 -3.90 -10.92 14.19
N ASN A 29 -3.49 -9.77 13.65
CA ASN A 29 -2.34 -9.01 14.15
C ASN A 29 -2.57 -7.48 14.02
N PRO A 30 -3.56 -6.89 14.70
CA PRO A 30 -3.94 -5.48 14.51
C PRO A 30 -2.80 -4.51 14.82
N ASP A 31 -1.93 -4.88 15.76
CA ASP A 31 -0.81 -4.05 16.15
C ASP A 31 0.31 -4.01 15.10
N ASN A 32 0.35 -4.95 14.16
CA ASN A 32 1.40 -5.05 13.16
C ASN A 32 1.11 -4.28 11.87
N TYR A 33 -0.07 -3.68 11.72
CA TYR A 33 -0.51 -3.09 10.45
C TYR A 33 -1.08 -1.68 10.62
N ILE A 34 -0.82 -0.84 9.63
CA ILE A 34 -1.41 0.50 9.47
C ILE A 34 -2.48 0.37 8.40
N VAL A 35 -3.71 0.69 8.76
CA VAL A 35 -4.84 0.80 7.84
C VAL A 35 -5.05 2.29 7.57
N PRO A 36 -5.14 2.72 6.29
CA PRO A 36 -5.36 4.13 5.97
C PRO A 36 -6.76 4.58 6.36
N ASP A 37 -6.87 5.75 6.98
CA ASP A 37 -8.14 6.49 7.06
C ASP A 37 -8.65 6.92 5.67
N ALA A 38 -9.91 7.30 5.55
CA ALA A 38 -10.57 7.62 4.27
C ALA A 38 -9.82 8.69 3.43
N ASN A 39 -9.21 9.67 4.09
CA ASN A 39 -8.42 10.75 3.50
C ASN A 39 -6.90 10.49 3.50
N GLN A 40 -6.47 9.27 3.84
CA GLN A 40 -5.07 8.93 3.98
C GLN A 40 -4.62 7.99 2.86
N ILE A 41 -3.45 8.29 2.30
CA ILE A 41 -2.72 7.47 1.34
C ILE A 41 -1.42 6.99 1.99
N LEU A 42 -1.18 5.68 1.93
CA LEU A 42 0.03 5.06 2.44
C LEU A 42 0.91 4.63 1.27
N ILE A 43 2.16 5.04 1.25
CA ILE A 43 3.09 4.80 0.15
C ILE A 43 4.28 4.02 0.70
N ASP A 44 4.66 2.96 -0.01
CA ASP A 44 5.84 2.17 0.31
C ASP A 44 6.94 2.46 -0.72
N ILE A 45 8.07 2.96 -0.26
CA ILE A 45 9.20 3.36 -1.09
C ILE A 45 10.33 2.36 -0.86
N ASP A 46 10.83 1.72 -1.91
CA ASP A 46 11.89 0.71 -1.84
C ASP A 46 13.29 1.21 -2.17
N GLY A 47 13.42 2.46 -2.61
CA GLY A 47 14.73 3.02 -2.97
C GLY A 47 14.76 4.53 -3.16
N GLU A 48 15.97 5.07 -3.25
CA GLU A 48 16.18 6.50 -3.46
C GLU A 48 15.54 7.02 -4.76
N GLY A 49 15.61 6.24 -5.85
CA GLY A 49 14.99 6.64 -7.12
C GLY A 49 13.46 6.81 -7.03
N GLN A 50 12.79 5.92 -6.30
CA GLN A 50 11.35 6.07 -6.03
C GLN A 50 11.08 7.26 -5.12
N TYR A 51 11.95 7.51 -4.12
CA TYR A 51 11.80 8.67 -3.25
C TYR A 51 11.95 9.99 -4.01
N THR A 52 12.87 10.08 -4.97
CA THR A 52 12.99 11.23 -5.88
C THR A 52 11.71 11.42 -6.68
N LEU A 53 11.21 10.37 -7.34
CA LEU A 53 9.96 10.42 -8.11
C LEU A 53 8.75 10.79 -7.24
N PHE A 54 8.71 10.31 -6.00
CA PHE A 54 7.69 10.67 -5.03
C PHE A 54 7.67 12.19 -4.83
N ASN A 55 8.81 12.82 -4.53
CA ASN A 55 8.88 14.26 -4.31
C ASN A 55 8.48 15.06 -5.57
N GLU A 56 8.98 14.68 -6.75
CA GLU A 56 8.62 15.35 -8.01
C GLU A 56 7.11 15.30 -8.29
N ARG A 57 6.47 14.17 -8.00
CA ARG A 57 5.04 13.98 -8.25
C ARG A 57 4.17 14.57 -7.14
N LEU A 58 4.72 14.69 -5.93
CA LEU A 58 4.06 15.38 -4.83
C LEU A 58 3.86 16.85 -5.16
N GLU A 59 4.88 17.52 -5.71
CA GLU A 59 4.79 18.93 -6.17
C GLU A 59 3.66 19.13 -7.19
N ILE A 60 3.50 18.20 -8.15
CA ILE A 60 2.38 18.24 -9.10
C ILE A 60 1.04 18.12 -8.39
N LEU A 61 0.98 17.29 -7.34
CA LEU A 61 -0.24 17.03 -6.58
C LEU A 61 -0.69 18.24 -5.76
N GLU A 62 0.26 19.07 -5.29
CA GLU A 62 0.00 20.30 -4.51
C GLU A 62 -0.82 21.32 -5.31
N GLU A 63 -0.79 21.28 -6.64
CA GLU A 63 -1.62 22.14 -7.50
C GLU A 63 -3.12 21.83 -7.40
N PHE A 64 -3.48 20.60 -7.00
CA PHE A 64 -4.86 20.10 -7.01
C PHE A 64 -5.43 19.82 -5.63
N TYR A 65 -4.57 19.54 -4.65
CA TYR A 65 -4.98 19.08 -3.33
C TYR A 65 -4.18 19.75 -2.22
N GLU A 66 -4.88 20.07 -1.13
CA GLU A 66 -4.25 20.39 0.15
C GLU A 66 -4.01 19.10 0.95
N PHE A 67 -2.76 18.90 1.40
CA PHE A 67 -2.37 17.76 2.21
C PHE A 67 -1.17 18.05 3.11
N GLU A 68 -0.97 17.16 4.08
CA GLU A 68 0.25 17.06 4.88
C GLU A 68 0.83 15.65 4.67
N TYR A 69 2.15 15.49 4.81
CA TYR A 69 2.74 14.16 4.75
C TYR A 69 3.84 13.95 5.80
N SER A 70 4.06 12.68 6.13
CA SER A 70 5.14 12.27 7.03
C SER A 70 5.91 11.09 6.42
N VAL A 71 7.21 11.09 6.63
CA VAL A 71 8.13 10.05 6.13
C VAL A 71 8.76 9.35 7.33
N LYS A 72 8.71 8.02 7.34
CA LYS A 72 9.39 7.19 8.33
C LYS A 72 10.26 6.15 7.62
N PRO A 73 11.47 5.82 8.09
CA PRO A 73 12.18 4.64 7.62
C PRO A 73 11.30 3.40 7.76
N SER A 74 11.38 2.46 6.82
CA SER A 74 10.71 1.17 6.99
C SER A 74 11.46 0.31 8.04
N SER A 75 10.93 -0.87 8.37
CA SER A 75 11.61 -1.82 9.27
C SER A 75 13.00 -2.26 8.78
N SER A 76 13.24 -2.16 7.46
CA SER A 76 14.53 -2.49 6.86
C SER A 76 15.52 -1.31 6.87
N GLY A 77 15.08 -0.13 7.30
CA GLY A 77 15.86 1.11 7.27
C GLY A 77 15.98 1.74 5.88
N VAL A 78 16.68 2.88 5.80
CA VAL A 78 16.97 3.59 4.55
C VAL A 78 17.77 2.66 3.61
N PRO A 79 17.43 2.59 2.31
CA PRO A 79 16.59 3.53 1.55
C PRO A 79 15.08 3.27 1.57
N HIS A 80 14.62 2.26 2.31
CA HIS A 80 13.19 1.94 2.36
C HIS A 80 12.45 2.89 3.30
N ARG A 81 11.31 3.44 2.85
CA ARG A 81 10.54 4.44 3.59
C ARG A 81 9.04 4.14 3.49
N HIS A 82 8.32 4.35 4.58
CA HIS A 82 6.88 4.48 4.57
C HIS A 82 6.52 5.97 4.56
N VAL A 83 5.69 6.39 3.62
CA VAL A 83 5.14 7.73 3.58
C VAL A 83 3.64 7.67 3.86
N SER A 84 3.16 8.55 4.71
CA SER A 84 1.73 8.76 4.95
C SER A 84 1.36 10.15 4.49
N VAL A 85 0.49 10.26 3.51
CA VAL A 85 -0.06 11.53 3.00
C VAL A 85 -1.51 11.65 3.47
N ILE A 86 -1.85 12.76 4.12
CA ILE A 86 -3.17 13.03 4.71
C ILE A 86 -3.76 14.23 3.98
N PHE A 87 -4.85 13.99 3.26
CA PHE A 87 -5.54 14.99 2.45
C PHE A 87 -6.70 15.64 3.20
N ARG A 88 -7.16 16.79 2.71
CA ARG A 88 -8.41 17.43 3.18
C ARG A 88 -9.69 16.75 2.66
N CYS A 89 -9.58 15.88 1.66
CA CYS A 89 -10.70 15.13 1.07
C CYS A 89 -10.52 13.61 1.24
N GLU A 90 -11.62 12.87 1.07
CA GLU A 90 -11.64 11.41 1.14
C GLU A 90 -11.48 10.77 -0.25
N PHE A 91 -10.97 9.54 -0.26
CA PHE A 91 -10.77 8.75 -1.47
C PHE A 91 -11.35 7.34 -1.32
N THR A 92 -11.96 6.86 -2.40
CA THR A 92 -12.33 5.46 -2.59
C THR A 92 -11.10 4.58 -2.78
N VAL A 93 -11.22 3.27 -2.56
CA VAL A 93 -10.08 2.33 -2.74
C VAL A 93 -9.42 2.44 -4.13
N PRO A 94 -10.17 2.48 -5.26
CA PRO A 94 -9.55 2.67 -6.58
C PRO A 94 -8.75 3.97 -6.71
N GLU A 95 -9.26 5.08 -6.15
CA GLU A 95 -8.56 6.36 -6.16
C GLU A 95 -7.28 6.32 -5.32
N LYS A 96 -7.32 5.65 -4.17
CA LYS A 96 -6.13 5.43 -3.34
C LYS A 96 -5.07 4.63 -4.09
N LEU A 97 -5.44 3.52 -4.73
CA LEU A 97 -4.52 2.71 -5.52
C LEU A 97 -3.90 3.51 -6.67
N PHE A 98 -4.70 4.32 -7.36
CA PHE A 98 -4.21 5.22 -8.39
C PHE A 98 -3.18 6.21 -7.83
N LEU A 99 -3.49 6.87 -6.71
CA LEU A 99 -2.59 7.83 -6.07
C LEU A 99 -1.32 7.16 -5.54
N GLN A 100 -1.39 5.94 -5.00
CA GLN A 100 -0.20 5.18 -4.58
C GLN A 100 0.74 4.93 -5.76
N SER A 101 0.21 4.40 -6.87
CA SER A 101 0.98 4.14 -8.07
C SER A 101 1.49 5.44 -8.72
N PHE A 102 0.68 6.50 -8.73
CA PHE A 102 1.11 7.82 -9.17
C PHE A 102 2.25 8.32 -8.28
N LEU A 103 2.19 8.20 -6.96
CA LEU A 103 3.24 8.68 -6.04
C LEU A 103 4.43 7.72 -5.90
N ALA A 104 4.66 6.84 -6.89
CA ALA A 104 5.81 5.95 -6.99
C ALA A 104 5.93 4.91 -5.85
N SER A 105 4.80 4.50 -5.27
CA SER A 105 4.70 3.34 -4.38
C SER A 105 5.27 2.07 -5.03
N ASP A 106 5.63 1.08 -4.21
CA ASP A 106 6.01 -0.24 -4.70
C ASP A 106 4.88 -0.88 -5.54
N HIS A 107 5.20 -1.11 -6.80
CA HIS A 107 4.30 -1.68 -7.80
C HIS A 107 3.77 -3.07 -7.43
N MET A 108 4.57 -3.92 -6.78
CA MET A 108 4.13 -5.25 -6.40
C MET A 108 3.05 -5.17 -5.31
N ARG A 109 3.26 -4.30 -4.32
CA ARG A 109 2.26 -4.01 -3.27
C ARG A 109 0.98 -3.44 -3.86
N ASP A 110 1.07 -2.48 -4.76
CA ASP A 110 -0.10 -1.85 -5.39
C ASP A 110 -0.90 -2.86 -6.21
N ILE A 111 -0.24 -3.73 -6.98
CA ILE A 111 -0.89 -4.81 -7.73
C ILE A 111 -1.56 -5.80 -6.78
N MET A 112 -0.89 -6.20 -5.71
CA MET A 112 -1.48 -7.10 -4.70
C MET A 112 -2.73 -6.48 -4.06
N SER A 113 -2.68 -5.19 -3.72
CA SER A 113 -3.78 -4.44 -3.13
C SER A 113 -4.96 -4.35 -4.11
N PHE A 114 -4.69 -4.08 -5.39
CA PHE A 114 -5.72 -4.11 -6.44
C PHE A 114 -6.36 -5.50 -6.58
N VAL A 115 -5.55 -6.55 -6.58
CA VAL A 115 -6.01 -7.94 -6.66
C VAL A 115 -6.88 -8.33 -5.44
N GLN A 116 -6.50 -7.91 -4.23
CA GLN A 116 -7.31 -8.06 -3.01
C GLN A 116 -8.63 -7.32 -3.12
N PHE A 117 -8.61 -6.08 -3.59
CA PHE A 117 -9.81 -5.27 -3.81
C PHE A 117 -10.78 -5.97 -4.79
N GLN A 118 -10.27 -6.47 -5.92
CA GLN A 118 -11.07 -7.24 -6.90
C GLN A 118 -11.64 -8.54 -6.31
N ALA A 119 -10.96 -9.13 -5.32
CA ALA A 119 -11.44 -10.29 -4.58
C ALA A 119 -12.46 -9.95 -3.46
N GLY A 120 -12.83 -8.68 -3.30
CA GLY A 120 -13.77 -8.23 -2.27
C GLY A 120 -13.16 -8.17 -0.88
N ASP A 121 -11.84 -7.99 -0.76
CA ASP A 121 -11.19 -7.66 0.50
C ASP A 121 -11.72 -6.33 1.05
N LYS A 122 -12.00 -6.29 2.36
CA LYS A 122 -12.48 -5.08 3.03
C LYS A 122 -11.34 -4.13 3.38
N ILE A 123 -10.11 -4.64 3.50
CA ILE A 123 -8.92 -3.85 3.82
C ILE A 123 -7.82 -4.20 2.83
N PRO A 124 -7.97 -3.88 1.53
CA PRO A 124 -6.99 -4.22 0.51
C PRO A 124 -5.72 -3.37 0.55
N ILE A 125 -5.73 -2.23 1.27
CA ILE A 125 -4.58 -1.33 1.39
C ILE A 125 -4.16 -1.29 2.86
N LEU A 126 -2.91 -1.65 3.12
CA LEU A 126 -2.29 -1.56 4.44
C LEU A 126 -0.76 -1.57 4.34
N LEU A 127 -0.10 -0.98 5.34
CA LEU A 127 1.35 -1.11 5.52
C LEU A 127 1.64 -1.92 6.78
N ARG A 128 2.81 -2.56 6.80
CA ARG A 128 3.30 -3.16 8.04
C ARG A 128 3.86 -2.05 8.93
N LYS A 129 3.49 -2.02 10.22
CA LYS A 129 4.12 -1.10 11.17
C LYS A 129 5.61 -1.42 11.30
N VAL A 130 6.40 -0.37 11.49
CA VAL A 130 7.76 -0.54 11.98
C VAL A 130 7.63 -0.93 13.46
N THR A 131 7.98 -2.16 13.79
CA THR A 131 8.11 -2.58 15.18
C THR A 131 9.43 -2.02 15.70
N ASP A 132 9.36 -1.12 16.68
CA ASP A 132 10.52 -0.79 17.50
C ASP A 132 10.99 -2.10 18.13
N GLY A 133 12.19 -2.55 17.74
CA GLY A 133 12.84 -3.73 18.31
C GLY A 133 13.36 -3.47 19.71
#